data_AF-A0A086YCN9-F1
#
_entry.id   AF-A0A086YCN9-F1
#
_cell.length_a   1.000
_cell.length_b   1.000
_cell.length_c   1.000
_cell.angle_alpha   90.00
_cell.angle_beta   90.00
_cell.angle_gamma   90.00
#
_symmetry.space_group_name_H-M   'P 1'
#
loop_
_entity.id
_entity.type
_entity.pdbx_description
1 polymer ?
#
loop_
_entity_poly.entity_id
_entity_poly.type
_entity_poly.pdbx_seq_one_letter_code
_entity_poly.pdbx_strand_id
1 'polypeptide(L)'
;MGEPYDQAETLDPFARDKVLFTRLNAALARARAEQPYWADRLKDSPERVDDWAGLSALPVLRKSDLSAMQKAAPPFGGLTATERGQLRRLFISPGPIFDPEGKGPDWWGAARALHAAGLRQGDVVLNTFSYHLTPAAFMFESGAEAIGCAVIPTGPGNTADQLIAIEQFQPSGYVGTPDFLKIILDKGAEQGTDTSSLRLALVSGAALPESLRLELAGRGVQVRQCYGTADLGIVAYEGDGPGMVVNEGVLLEIVRPGTGEPVPDGEVGEVVVTRLSPDYPLFRFATGDLSAILSGPSDDGRTNRRIRGWLGRADQATKVKGMFVRPEQVAAVARSVAGTGKVRLVVKREGEQDRMELWAEHAAAAAADPLGAKLAEVTKLKGVVRIVPPGTLPNDGKVIADER
;
A
#
# COMPACT_ATOMS: atom_id res chain seq x y z
N MET A 1 -5.04 -20.81 14.69
CA MET A 1 -5.90 -20.63 13.51
C MET A 1 -7.14 -19.92 13.97
N GLY A 2 -7.12 -18.59 13.90
CA GLY A 2 -8.29 -17.75 14.16
C GLY A 2 -9.36 -17.99 13.11
N GLU A 3 -10.62 -18.01 13.55
CA GLU A 3 -11.79 -18.15 12.69
C GLU A 3 -11.78 -17.07 11.57
N PRO A 4 -12.15 -17.42 10.32
CA PRO A 4 -12.30 -16.42 9.27
C PRO A 4 -13.47 -15.47 9.57
N TYR A 5 -13.37 -14.21 9.14
CA TYR A 5 -14.44 -13.23 9.28
C TYR A 5 -15.68 -13.61 8.45
N ASP A 6 -15.45 -14.10 7.24
CA ASP A 6 -16.49 -14.60 6.34
C ASP A 6 -15.95 -15.66 5.38
N GLN A 7 -16.86 -16.27 4.62
CA GLN A 7 -16.54 -17.31 3.64
C GLN A 7 -15.66 -16.82 2.47
N ALA A 8 -15.50 -15.51 2.29
CA ALA A 8 -14.65 -14.98 1.23
C ALA A 8 -13.16 -15.18 1.55
N GLU A 9 -12.76 -15.17 2.84
CA GLU A 9 -11.36 -15.38 3.24
C GLU A 9 -10.83 -16.79 2.89
N THR A 10 -11.71 -17.80 2.81
CA THR A 10 -11.38 -19.21 2.60
C THR A 10 -11.75 -19.72 1.20
N LEU A 11 -12.28 -18.86 0.33
CA LEU A 11 -12.68 -19.21 -1.04
C LEU A 11 -11.50 -19.73 -1.87
N ASP A 12 -11.72 -20.76 -2.69
CA ASP A 12 -10.70 -21.24 -3.63
C ASP A 12 -10.10 -20.09 -4.48
N PRO A 13 -8.77 -20.01 -4.66
CA PRO A 13 -8.15 -18.88 -5.37
C PRO A 13 -8.67 -18.67 -6.80
N PHE A 14 -8.98 -19.72 -7.56
CA PHE A 14 -9.51 -19.59 -8.91
C PHE A 14 -10.98 -19.12 -8.89
N ALA A 15 -11.77 -19.61 -7.93
CA ALA A 15 -13.12 -19.10 -7.69
C ALA A 15 -13.12 -17.62 -7.27
N ARG A 16 -12.18 -17.20 -6.41
CA ARG A 16 -11.99 -15.80 -6.00
C ARG A 16 -11.65 -14.93 -7.20
N ASP A 17 -10.64 -15.29 -7.99
CA ASP A 17 -10.23 -14.54 -9.17
C ASP A 17 -11.40 -14.35 -10.15
N LYS A 18 -12.19 -15.40 -10.41
CA LYS A 18 -13.39 -15.31 -11.24
C LYS A 18 -14.43 -14.29 -10.71
N VAL A 19 -14.66 -14.25 -9.40
CA VAL A 19 -15.55 -13.28 -8.76
C VAL A 19 -14.99 -11.85 -8.86
N LEU A 20 -13.68 -11.68 -8.62
CA LEU A 20 -13.01 -10.38 -8.72
C LEU A 20 -13.00 -9.84 -10.15
N PHE A 21 -12.69 -10.65 -11.17
CA PHE A 21 -12.74 -10.23 -12.58
C PHE A 21 -14.17 -9.94 -13.06
N THR A 22 -15.17 -10.69 -12.58
CA THR A 22 -16.59 -10.36 -12.85
C THR A 22 -16.96 -8.97 -12.30
N ARG A 23 -16.56 -8.67 -11.05
CA ARG A 23 -16.77 -7.36 -10.42
C ARG A 23 -15.95 -6.25 -11.08
N LEU A 24 -14.72 -6.54 -11.51
CA LEU A 24 -13.86 -5.60 -12.23
C LEU A 24 -14.50 -5.19 -13.55
N ASN A 25 -14.98 -6.13 -14.36
CA ASN A 25 -15.63 -5.82 -15.63
C ASN A 25 -16.89 -4.96 -15.44
N ALA A 26 -17.70 -5.23 -14.42
CA ALA A 26 -18.84 -4.37 -14.09
C ALA A 26 -18.40 -2.94 -13.70
N ALA A 27 -17.34 -2.81 -12.90
CA ALA A 27 -16.79 -1.51 -12.52
C ALA A 27 -16.17 -0.76 -13.71
N LEU A 28 -15.45 -1.44 -14.60
CA LEU A 28 -14.87 -0.85 -15.82
C LEU A 28 -15.96 -0.40 -16.80
N ALA A 29 -17.00 -1.21 -17.02
CA ALA A 29 -18.13 -0.85 -17.88
C ALA A 29 -18.84 0.41 -17.36
N ARG A 30 -19.11 0.46 -16.03
CA ARG A 30 -19.68 1.63 -15.38
C ARG A 30 -18.78 2.86 -15.50
N ALA A 31 -17.47 2.72 -15.23
CA ALA A 31 -16.52 3.81 -15.31
C ALA A 31 -16.40 4.39 -16.72
N ARG A 32 -16.39 3.53 -17.76
CA ARG A 32 -16.41 3.95 -19.18
C ARG A 32 -17.68 4.70 -19.55
N ALA A 33 -18.83 4.33 -18.99
CA ALA A 33 -20.13 4.93 -19.31
C ALA A 33 -20.43 6.22 -18.53
N GLU A 34 -20.05 6.29 -17.25
CA GLU A 34 -20.49 7.34 -16.32
C GLU A 34 -19.38 8.33 -15.93
N GLN A 35 -18.10 8.02 -16.14
CA GLN A 35 -16.98 8.80 -15.61
C GLN A 35 -16.04 9.29 -16.74
N PRO A 36 -16.12 10.57 -17.17
CA PRO A 36 -15.36 11.07 -18.32
C PRO A 36 -13.84 10.88 -18.26
N TYR A 37 -13.25 10.96 -17.06
CA TYR A 37 -11.82 10.68 -16.86
C TYR A 37 -11.49 9.23 -17.22
N TRP A 38 -12.24 8.26 -16.69
CA TRP A 38 -12.00 6.85 -16.95
C TRP A 38 -12.36 6.45 -18.38
N ALA A 39 -13.37 7.08 -18.99
CA ALA A 39 -13.71 6.90 -20.40
C ALA A 39 -12.53 7.23 -21.33
N ASP A 40 -11.88 8.39 -21.15
CA ASP A 40 -10.67 8.73 -21.93
C ASP A 40 -9.47 7.87 -21.53
N ARG A 41 -9.23 7.69 -20.23
CA ARG A 41 -8.07 6.94 -19.72
C ARG A 41 -8.06 5.49 -20.19
N LEU A 42 -9.23 4.85 -20.30
CA LEU A 42 -9.39 3.44 -20.69
C LEU A 42 -9.66 3.23 -22.18
N LYS A 43 -9.70 4.28 -23.02
CA LYS A 43 -10.14 4.17 -24.43
C LYS A 43 -9.37 3.12 -25.26
N ASP A 44 -8.07 3.00 -25.01
CA ASP A 44 -7.17 2.05 -25.68
C ASP A 44 -6.97 0.74 -24.87
N SER A 45 -7.67 0.59 -23.74
CA SER A 45 -7.60 -0.59 -22.86
C SER A 45 -8.62 -1.66 -23.28
N PRO A 46 -8.38 -2.96 -22.99
CA PRO A 46 -9.34 -4.03 -23.27
C PRO A 46 -10.76 -3.71 -22.78
N GLU A 47 -11.76 -4.04 -23.60
CA GLU A 47 -13.18 -3.90 -23.23
C GLU A 47 -13.52 -4.80 -22.03
N ARG A 48 -12.89 -5.98 -21.97
CA ARG A 48 -13.07 -6.99 -20.94
C ARG A 48 -11.72 -7.51 -20.42
N VAL A 49 -11.67 -7.77 -19.11
CA VAL A 49 -10.52 -8.29 -18.37
C VAL A 49 -10.96 -9.55 -17.62
N ASP A 50 -10.54 -10.71 -18.10
CA ASP A 50 -10.88 -12.02 -17.50
C ASP A 50 -9.70 -12.66 -16.72
N ASP A 51 -8.51 -12.07 -16.78
CA ASP A 51 -7.30 -12.57 -16.14
C ASP A 51 -6.33 -11.44 -15.71
N TRP A 52 -5.24 -11.84 -15.06
CA TRP A 52 -4.18 -10.94 -14.58
C TRP A 52 -3.40 -10.25 -15.71
N ALA A 53 -3.34 -10.82 -16.92
CA ALA A 53 -2.67 -10.20 -18.06
C ALA A 53 -3.54 -9.08 -18.67
N GLY A 54 -4.85 -9.29 -18.77
CA GLY A 54 -5.83 -8.25 -19.10
C GLY A 54 -5.86 -7.13 -18.07
N LEU A 55 -5.71 -7.46 -16.77
CA LEU A 55 -5.54 -6.45 -15.72
C LEU A 55 -4.26 -5.64 -15.96
N SER A 56 -3.14 -6.34 -16.23
CA SER A 56 -1.84 -5.72 -16.50
C SER A 56 -1.82 -4.79 -17.72
N ALA A 57 -2.78 -4.95 -18.65
CA ALA A 57 -2.95 -4.11 -19.83
C ALA A 57 -3.71 -2.79 -19.53
N LEU A 58 -4.37 -2.66 -18.38
CA LEU A 58 -4.97 -1.38 -17.98
C LEU A 58 -3.87 -0.36 -17.62
N PRO A 59 -4.10 0.94 -17.86
CA PRO A 59 -3.14 1.99 -17.52
C PRO A 59 -3.03 2.17 -16.00
N VAL A 60 -1.80 2.33 -15.52
CA VAL A 60 -1.53 2.67 -14.12
C VAL A 60 -1.99 4.11 -13.83
N LEU A 61 -2.62 4.31 -12.68
CA LEU A 61 -2.86 5.61 -12.06
C LEU A 61 -1.88 5.77 -10.89
N ARG A 62 -1.09 6.84 -10.82
CA ARG A 62 -0.12 7.01 -9.73
C ARG A 62 -0.63 7.96 -8.66
N LYS A 63 -0.38 7.62 -7.39
CA LYS A 63 -0.66 8.51 -6.24
C LYS A 63 0.04 9.87 -6.37
N SER A 64 1.22 9.91 -6.98
CA SER A 64 1.98 11.15 -7.28
C SER A 64 1.19 12.17 -8.09
N ASP A 65 0.26 11.70 -8.92
CA ASP A 65 -0.39 12.52 -9.94
C ASP A 65 -1.70 13.13 -9.40
N LEU A 66 -2.25 12.57 -8.30
CA LEU A 66 -3.55 12.94 -7.74
C LEU A 66 -3.67 14.44 -7.44
N SER A 67 -2.68 15.05 -6.78
CA SER A 67 -2.75 16.48 -6.43
C SER A 67 -2.88 17.39 -7.66
N ALA A 68 -2.15 17.07 -8.73
CA ALA A 68 -2.23 17.79 -10.00
C ALA A 68 -3.57 17.53 -10.73
N MET A 69 -4.01 16.27 -10.76
CA MET A 69 -5.30 15.87 -11.35
C MET A 69 -6.49 16.52 -10.65
N GLN A 70 -6.51 16.50 -9.32
CA GLN A 70 -7.56 17.08 -8.49
C GLN A 70 -7.60 18.60 -8.59
N LYS A 71 -6.45 19.26 -8.75
CA LYS A 71 -6.39 20.69 -9.07
C LYS A 71 -6.92 21.01 -10.47
N ALA A 72 -6.69 20.15 -11.45
CA ALA A 72 -7.15 20.33 -12.83
C ALA A 72 -8.65 20.05 -13.00
N ALA A 73 -9.19 19.06 -12.27
CA ALA A 73 -10.62 18.70 -12.25
C ALA A 73 -11.12 18.53 -10.81
N PRO A 74 -11.46 19.62 -10.09
CA PRO A 74 -11.87 19.55 -8.70
C PRO A 74 -13.22 18.86 -8.48
N PRO A 75 -13.44 18.21 -7.31
CA PRO A 75 -12.49 18.03 -6.22
C PRO A 75 -11.64 16.76 -6.33
N PHE A 76 -12.09 15.73 -7.06
CA PHE A 76 -11.50 14.38 -7.04
C PHE A 76 -10.80 13.95 -8.35
N GLY A 77 -10.47 14.88 -9.25
CA GLY A 77 -9.76 14.57 -10.50
C GLY A 77 -10.61 13.80 -11.52
N GLY A 78 -11.93 13.76 -11.35
CA GLY A 78 -12.85 12.94 -12.16
C GLY A 78 -12.89 11.45 -11.79
N LEU A 79 -12.23 11.04 -10.69
CA LEU A 79 -12.08 9.64 -10.28
C LEU A 79 -13.30 9.06 -9.54
N THR A 80 -14.15 9.91 -8.94
CA THR A 80 -15.37 9.50 -8.21
C THR A 80 -16.54 9.19 -9.13
N ALA A 81 -17.37 8.23 -8.73
CA ALA A 81 -18.66 7.89 -9.36
C ALA A 81 -19.86 8.46 -8.57
N THR A 82 -19.62 8.89 -7.32
CA THR A 82 -20.63 9.50 -6.43
C THR A 82 -20.38 10.99 -6.28
N GLU A 83 -21.43 11.80 -6.39
CA GLU A 83 -21.35 13.25 -6.25
C GLU A 83 -20.91 13.68 -4.85
N ARG A 84 -20.14 14.78 -4.75
CA ARG A 84 -19.47 15.16 -3.48
C ARG A 84 -20.41 15.39 -2.30
N GLY A 85 -21.64 15.83 -2.54
CA GLY A 85 -22.68 16.01 -1.51
C GLY A 85 -23.44 14.73 -1.14
N GLN A 86 -23.20 13.63 -1.85
CA GLN A 86 -23.81 12.32 -1.61
C GLN A 86 -22.85 11.36 -0.88
N LEU A 87 -21.56 11.66 -0.84
CA LEU A 87 -20.56 10.98 -0.01
C LEU A 87 -20.86 11.14 1.49
N ARG A 88 -20.26 10.28 2.33
CA ARG A 88 -20.41 10.30 3.79
C ARG A 88 -19.44 11.28 4.45
N ARG A 89 -18.17 11.30 4.02
CA ARG A 89 -17.12 12.20 4.52
C ARG A 89 -16.21 12.65 3.37
N LEU A 90 -15.57 13.80 3.53
CA LEU A 90 -14.60 14.38 2.59
C LEU A 90 -13.32 14.70 3.38
N PHE A 91 -12.18 14.23 2.91
CA PHE A 91 -10.90 14.30 3.61
C PHE A 91 -9.83 15.05 2.83
N ILE A 92 -8.77 15.46 3.53
CA ILE A 92 -7.56 16.07 2.98
C ILE A 92 -6.34 15.38 3.58
N SER A 93 -5.66 14.58 2.75
CA SER A 93 -4.40 13.92 3.06
C SER A 93 -3.18 14.79 2.72
N PRO A 94 -2.01 14.51 3.32
CA PRO A 94 -0.75 15.17 2.96
C PRO A 94 -0.44 15.10 1.46
N GLY A 95 0.14 16.19 0.92
CA GLY A 95 0.33 16.35 -0.52
C GLY A 95 -0.85 17.05 -1.22
N PRO A 96 -1.55 17.96 -0.51
CA PRO A 96 -3.01 18.16 -0.57
C PRO A 96 -3.75 17.24 -1.55
N ILE A 97 -4.06 16.03 -1.08
CA ILE A 97 -4.87 15.03 -1.79
C ILE A 97 -6.25 15.00 -1.14
N PHE A 98 -7.31 15.11 -1.93
CA PHE A 98 -8.70 15.03 -1.49
C PHE A 98 -9.20 13.58 -1.58
N ASP A 99 -9.56 12.99 -0.45
CA ASP A 99 -10.03 11.59 -0.38
C ASP A 99 -11.53 11.54 -0.05
N PRO A 100 -12.34 10.79 -0.82
CA PRO A 100 -13.77 10.59 -0.54
C PRO A 100 -14.01 9.40 0.40
N GLU A 101 -15.09 9.44 1.17
CA GLU A 101 -15.68 8.27 1.83
C GLU A 101 -17.12 8.09 1.36
N GLY A 102 -17.42 6.93 0.80
CA GLY A 102 -18.75 6.58 0.31
C GLY A 102 -19.72 6.11 1.41
N LYS A 103 -20.85 5.54 0.98
CA LYS A 103 -21.88 5.03 1.89
C LYS A 103 -21.90 3.49 1.89
N GLY A 104 -21.49 2.90 3.00
CA GLY A 104 -21.64 1.46 3.27
C GLY A 104 -21.11 1.11 4.66
N PRO A 105 -21.45 -0.08 5.20
CA PRO A 105 -20.73 -0.65 6.33
C PRO A 105 -19.30 -1.00 5.89
N ASP A 106 -18.31 -0.81 6.78
CA ASP A 106 -16.89 -1.07 6.52
C ASP A 106 -16.39 -0.64 5.14
N TRP A 107 -16.73 0.59 4.70
CA TRP A 107 -16.39 1.07 3.35
C TRP A 107 -14.87 1.02 3.08
N TRP A 108 -14.07 1.11 4.14
CA TRP A 108 -12.61 1.08 4.12
C TRP A 108 -12.00 -0.34 4.25
N GLY A 109 -12.79 -1.38 4.49
CA GLY A 109 -12.34 -2.78 4.53
C GLY A 109 -11.56 -3.19 5.79
N ALA A 110 -11.70 -2.46 6.90
CA ALA A 110 -10.97 -2.69 8.14
C ALA A 110 -11.53 -3.86 8.98
N ALA A 111 -12.77 -4.30 8.79
CA ALA A 111 -13.40 -5.34 9.62
C ALA A 111 -12.62 -6.66 9.63
N ARG A 112 -12.16 -7.14 8.46
CA ARG A 112 -11.34 -8.37 8.36
C ARG A 112 -10.01 -8.26 9.09
N ALA A 113 -9.37 -7.08 9.02
CA ALA A 113 -8.11 -6.83 9.71
C ALA A 113 -8.27 -6.77 11.24
N LEU A 114 -9.42 -6.29 11.73
CA LEU A 114 -9.81 -6.26 13.15
C LEU A 114 -10.32 -7.61 13.68
N HIS A 115 -10.82 -8.49 12.79
CA HIS A 115 -11.21 -9.87 13.12
C HIS A 115 -10.00 -10.84 13.09
N ALA A 116 -9.05 -10.61 12.18
CA ALA A 116 -7.63 -10.81 12.45
C ALA A 116 -7.18 -9.85 13.58
N ALA A 117 -5.93 -9.88 14.04
CA ALA A 117 -5.59 -9.48 15.42
C ALA A 117 -6.31 -10.39 16.44
N GLY A 118 -7.62 -10.19 16.64
CA GLY A 118 -8.48 -11.05 17.47
C GLY A 118 -9.79 -10.42 17.97
N LEU A 119 -10.19 -9.23 17.52
CA LEU A 119 -11.36 -8.52 18.08
C LEU A 119 -12.68 -9.16 17.63
N ARG A 120 -13.69 -9.10 18.49
CA ARG A 120 -15.00 -9.72 18.31
C ARG A 120 -16.12 -8.79 18.76
N GLN A 121 -17.35 -9.15 18.41
CA GLN A 121 -18.55 -8.46 18.87
C GLN A 121 -18.56 -8.32 20.40
N GLY A 122 -18.79 -7.10 20.88
CA GLY A 122 -18.78 -6.76 22.31
C GLY A 122 -17.42 -6.34 22.87
N ASP A 123 -16.31 -6.48 22.13
CA ASP A 123 -15.04 -5.86 22.51
C ASP A 123 -15.13 -4.33 22.47
N VAL A 124 -14.26 -3.68 23.25
CA VAL A 124 -14.14 -2.21 23.30
C VAL A 124 -12.76 -1.81 22.78
N VAL A 125 -12.73 -0.92 21.80
CA VAL A 125 -11.54 -0.54 21.03
C VAL A 125 -11.14 0.90 21.31
N LEU A 126 -9.92 1.10 21.84
CA LEU A 126 -9.29 2.41 21.95
C LEU A 126 -8.70 2.82 20.58
N ASN A 127 -9.35 3.75 19.88
CA ASN A 127 -8.91 4.23 18.57
C ASN A 127 -8.18 5.57 18.67
N THR A 128 -6.87 5.53 18.41
CA THR A 128 -5.94 6.65 18.58
C THR A 128 -5.52 7.31 17.27
N PHE A 129 -6.08 6.90 16.14
CA PHE A 129 -5.90 7.66 14.89
C PHE A 129 -6.69 8.97 14.91
N SER A 130 -6.22 9.97 14.16
CA SER A 130 -6.78 11.32 14.20
C SER A 130 -8.18 11.43 13.58
N TYR A 131 -9.16 11.83 14.39
CA TYR A 131 -10.53 12.17 13.98
C TYR A 131 -10.63 13.58 13.38
N HIS A 132 -9.77 13.86 12.38
CA HIS A 132 -9.67 15.17 11.74
C HIS A 132 -9.76 15.04 10.21
N LEU A 133 -8.93 15.78 9.46
CA LEU A 133 -8.98 15.81 7.99
C LEU A 133 -8.44 14.55 7.31
N THR A 134 -7.80 13.63 8.03
CA THR A 134 -7.32 12.36 7.47
C THR A 134 -8.29 11.22 7.80
N PRO A 135 -8.48 10.25 6.88
CA PRO A 135 -9.53 9.23 7.03
C PRO A 135 -9.26 8.15 8.08
N ALA A 136 -8.00 7.98 8.53
CA ALA A 136 -7.55 6.77 9.24
C ALA A 136 -8.42 6.38 10.45
N ALA A 137 -8.83 7.35 11.28
CA ALA A 137 -9.70 7.06 12.43
C ALA A 137 -11.05 6.48 12.02
N PHE A 138 -11.65 7.08 10.99
CA PHE A 138 -12.94 6.67 10.43
C PHE A 138 -12.87 5.33 9.68
N MET A 139 -11.70 4.96 9.14
CA MET A 139 -11.47 3.61 8.60
C MET A 139 -11.71 2.55 9.67
N PHE A 140 -10.97 2.64 10.77
CA PHE A 140 -11.01 1.64 11.83
C PHE A 140 -12.27 1.73 12.69
N GLU A 141 -12.86 2.93 12.86
CA GLU A 141 -14.22 3.07 13.39
C GLU A 141 -15.22 2.25 12.57
N SER A 142 -15.25 2.44 11.24
CA SER A 142 -16.22 1.74 10.38
C SER A 142 -16.04 0.21 10.35
N GLY A 143 -14.81 -0.26 10.52
CA GLY A 143 -14.51 -1.70 10.65
C GLY A 143 -14.87 -2.26 12.03
N ALA A 144 -14.62 -1.50 13.10
CA ALA A 144 -14.96 -1.88 14.48
C ALA A 144 -16.48 -1.94 14.68
N GLU A 145 -17.22 -0.95 14.16
CA GLU A 145 -18.69 -0.96 14.10
C GLU A 145 -19.22 -2.19 13.35
N ALA A 146 -18.61 -2.54 12.20
CA ALA A 146 -19.03 -3.66 11.37
C ALA A 146 -18.78 -5.04 12.00
N ILE A 147 -17.80 -5.18 12.91
CA ILE A 147 -17.62 -6.39 13.73
C ILE A 147 -18.35 -6.32 15.09
N GLY A 148 -19.08 -5.23 15.37
CA GLY A 148 -19.87 -5.06 16.58
C GLY A 148 -19.08 -4.71 17.84
N CYS A 149 -17.91 -4.06 17.70
CA CYS A 149 -17.17 -3.47 18.81
C CYS A 149 -17.70 -2.06 19.15
N ALA A 150 -17.56 -1.64 20.41
CA ALA A 150 -17.65 -0.23 20.77
C ALA A 150 -16.30 0.46 20.56
N VAL A 151 -16.30 1.75 20.21
CA VAL A 151 -15.08 2.52 19.94
C VAL A 151 -14.96 3.67 20.95
N ILE A 152 -13.77 3.83 21.53
CA ILE A 152 -13.36 5.01 22.31
C ILE A 152 -12.55 5.91 21.36
N PRO A 153 -13.12 7.04 20.87
CA PRO A 153 -12.52 7.84 19.80
C PRO A 153 -11.54 8.88 20.35
N THR A 154 -10.43 8.46 20.95
CA THR A 154 -9.52 9.36 21.67
C THR A 154 -8.59 10.16 20.77
N GLY A 155 -8.26 9.64 19.58
CA GLY A 155 -7.27 10.26 18.70
C GLY A 155 -5.84 10.24 19.26
N PRO A 156 -4.90 10.96 18.61
CA PRO A 156 -3.49 10.96 19.02
C PRO A 156 -3.24 11.95 20.17
N GLY A 157 -2.32 11.59 21.07
CA GLY A 157 -1.95 12.42 22.21
C GLY A 157 -2.93 12.36 23.38
N ASN A 158 -2.85 13.35 24.27
CA ASN A 158 -3.65 13.44 25.50
C ASN A 158 -3.69 12.13 26.33
N THR A 159 -2.51 11.55 26.57
CA THR A 159 -2.39 10.22 27.20
C THR A 159 -2.95 10.14 28.62
N ALA A 160 -3.09 11.25 29.34
CA ALA A 160 -3.75 11.29 30.65
C ALA A 160 -5.24 10.88 30.55
N ASP A 161 -6.00 11.50 29.64
CA ASP A 161 -7.41 11.16 29.44
C ASP A 161 -7.56 9.76 28.81
N GLN A 162 -6.58 9.29 28.03
CA GLN A 162 -6.56 7.92 27.53
C GLN A 162 -6.36 6.90 28.64
N LEU A 163 -5.50 7.18 29.64
CA LEU A 163 -5.33 6.31 30.81
C LEU A 163 -6.58 6.27 31.68
N ILE A 164 -7.28 7.40 31.85
CA ILE A 164 -8.60 7.44 32.49
C ILE A 164 -9.59 6.57 31.69
N ALA A 165 -9.62 6.70 30.37
CA ALA A 165 -10.50 5.88 29.53
C ALA A 165 -10.16 4.38 29.59
N ILE A 166 -8.88 4.01 29.69
CA ILE A 166 -8.46 2.61 29.85
C ILE A 166 -8.90 2.07 31.22
N GLU A 167 -8.69 2.82 32.30
CA GLU A 167 -9.09 2.42 33.64
C GLU A 167 -10.62 2.23 33.75
N GLN A 168 -11.40 3.16 33.19
CA GLN A 168 -12.87 3.17 33.34
C GLN A 168 -13.60 2.24 32.35
N PHE A 169 -13.15 2.15 31.09
CA PHE A 169 -13.82 1.35 30.05
C PHE A 169 -13.17 -0.01 29.80
N GLN A 170 -11.97 -0.26 30.34
CA GLN A 170 -11.22 -1.52 30.22
C GLN A 170 -11.19 -2.09 28.77
N PRO A 171 -10.74 -1.29 27.79
CA PRO A 171 -10.74 -1.68 26.38
C PRO A 171 -9.86 -2.90 26.15
N SER A 172 -10.43 -3.91 25.49
CA SER A 172 -9.71 -5.12 25.08
C SER A 172 -8.81 -4.91 23.86
N GLY A 173 -9.15 -3.91 23.04
CA GLY A 173 -8.48 -3.60 21.78
C GLY A 173 -7.82 -2.22 21.73
N TYR A 174 -6.68 -2.15 21.05
CA TYR A 174 -6.05 -0.91 20.60
C TYR A 174 -6.03 -0.82 19.07
N VAL A 175 -6.27 0.37 18.55
CA VAL A 175 -6.00 0.71 17.15
C VAL A 175 -5.25 2.04 17.05
N GLY A 176 -4.17 2.06 16.26
CA GLY A 176 -3.28 3.23 16.15
C GLY A 176 -1.94 2.92 15.50
N THR A 177 -0.95 3.79 15.74
CA THR A 177 0.45 3.49 15.40
C THR A 177 1.10 2.64 16.52
N PRO A 178 2.10 1.80 16.20
CA PRO A 178 2.72 0.92 17.20
C PRO A 178 3.54 1.69 18.24
N ASP A 179 4.22 2.77 17.84
CA ASP A 179 5.00 3.61 18.76
C ASP A 179 4.10 4.32 19.79
N PHE A 180 2.87 4.71 19.38
CA PHE A 180 1.95 5.39 20.29
C PHE A 180 1.30 4.43 21.31
N LEU A 181 1.09 3.16 20.95
CA LEU A 181 0.72 2.13 21.92
C LEU A 181 1.79 1.99 23.00
N LYS A 182 3.07 1.94 22.61
CA LYS A 182 4.19 1.90 23.55
C LYS A 182 4.17 3.11 24.50
N ILE A 183 3.93 4.31 23.99
CA ILE A 183 3.83 5.54 24.78
C ILE A 183 2.70 5.46 25.83
N ILE A 184 1.53 4.91 25.48
CA ILE A 184 0.42 4.70 26.42
C ILE A 184 0.82 3.71 27.53
N LEU A 185 1.40 2.56 27.17
CA LEU A 185 1.80 1.53 28.13
C LEU A 185 2.94 1.99 29.05
N ASP A 186 3.91 2.73 28.51
CA ASP A 186 4.95 3.39 29.30
C ASP A 186 4.33 4.39 30.27
N LYS A 187 3.35 5.20 29.81
CA LYS A 187 2.74 6.22 30.67
C LYS A 187 1.88 5.62 31.78
N GLY A 188 1.18 4.52 31.50
CA GLY A 188 0.46 3.75 32.52
C GLY A 188 1.41 3.21 33.59
N ALA A 189 2.53 2.61 33.18
CA ALA A 189 3.56 2.12 34.10
C ALA A 189 4.21 3.24 34.94
N GLU A 190 4.47 4.42 34.36
CA GLU A 190 4.97 5.61 35.08
C GLU A 190 3.98 6.13 36.13
N GLN A 191 2.68 6.06 35.85
CA GLN A 191 1.62 6.63 36.71
C GLN A 191 0.98 5.60 37.66
N GLY A 192 1.29 4.32 37.50
CA GLY A 192 0.64 3.23 38.25
C GLY A 192 -0.77 2.89 37.78
N THR A 193 -1.17 3.31 36.58
CA THR A 193 -2.45 2.96 35.97
C THR A 193 -2.36 1.58 35.33
N ASP A 194 -3.29 0.69 35.67
CA ASP A 194 -3.39 -0.62 35.04
C ASP A 194 -3.84 -0.47 33.57
N THR A 195 -3.05 -1.04 32.66
CA THR A 195 -3.31 -1.07 31.21
C THR A 195 -3.46 -2.49 30.67
N SER A 196 -3.52 -3.49 31.55
CA SER A 196 -3.57 -4.93 31.21
C SER A 196 -4.84 -5.37 30.47
N SER A 197 -5.89 -4.53 30.43
CA SER A 197 -7.06 -4.75 29.58
C SER A 197 -6.71 -4.72 28.09
N LEU A 198 -5.73 -3.91 27.67
CA LEU A 198 -5.28 -3.80 26.28
C LEU A 198 -4.51 -5.07 25.84
N ARG A 199 -5.24 -6.13 25.51
CA ARG A 199 -4.69 -7.45 25.15
C ARG A 199 -4.47 -7.64 23.66
N LEU A 200 -5.19 -6.89 22.82
CA LEU A 200 -5.19 -7.02 21.37
C LEU A 200 -4.86 -5.68 20.72
N ALA A 201 -4.05 -5.68 19.65
CA ALA A 201 -3.75 -4.47 18.90
C ALA A 201 -3.71 -4.72 17.40
N LEU A 202 -4.42 -3.87 16.64
CA LEU A 202 -4.23 -3.73 15.20
C LEU A 202 -3.54 -2.39 14.91
N VAL A 203 -2.32 -2.45 14.38
CA VAL A 203 -1.51 -1.25 14.14
C VAL A 203 -1.35 -0.95 12.64
N SER A 204 -1.22 0.34 12.31
CA SER A 204 -0.93 0.80 10.94
C SER A 204 -0.28 2.19 10.96
N GLY A 205 -0.09 2.79 9.79
CA GLY A 205 0.43 4.17 9.62
C GLY A 205 1.93 4.36 9.90
N ALA A 206 2.60 3.40 10.54
CA ALA A 206 4.05 3.33 10.70
C ALA A 206 4.53 1.86 10.64
N ALA A 207 5.85 1.66 10.52
CA ALA A 207 6.45 0.33 10.56
C ALA A 207 6.32 -0.31 11.96
N LEU A 208 6.26 -1.64 12.03
CA LEU A 208 6.32 -2.41 13.27
C LEU A 208 7.62 -3.25 13.27
N PRO A 209 8.73 -2.74 13.83
CA PRO A 209 9.95 -3.53 13.99
C PRO A 209 9.72 -4.72 14.92
N GLU A 210 10.39 -5.84 14.65
CA GLU A 210 10.21 -7.06 15.46
C GLU A 210 10.61 -6.86 16.92
N SER A 211 11.59 -6.00 17.22
CA SER A 211 11.93 -5.61 18.59
C SER A 211 10.77 -4.95 19.32
N LEU A 212 10.00 -4.09 18.65
CA LEU A 212 8.82 -3.43 19.22
C LEU A 212 7.65 -4.41 19.35
N ARG A 213 7.45 -5.31 18.37
CA ARG A 213 6.45 -6.38 18.46
C ARG A 213 6.70 -7.27 19.69
N LEU A 214 7.95 -7.69 19.91
CA LEU A 214 8.35 -8.51 21.06
C LEU A 214 8.22 -7.75 22.39
N GLU A 215 8.53 -6.45 22.43
CA GLU A 215 8.32 -5.64 23.63
C GLU A 215 6.82 -5.55 24.00
N LEU A 216 5.96 -5.27 23.02
CA LEU A 216 4.51 -5.15 23.23
C LEU A 216 3.89 -6.51 23.61
N ALA A 217 4.34 -7.61 23.00
CA ALA A 217 3.97 -8.97 23.39
C ALA A 217 4.42 -9.32 24.81
N GLY A 218 5.63 -8.87 25.22
CA GLY A 218 6.13 -9.00 26.59
C GLY A 218 5.31 -8.25 27.64
N ARG A 219 4.53 -7.24 27.22
CA ARG A 219 3.54 -6.53 28.05
C ARG A 219 2.13 -7.14 27.99
N GLY A 220 1.97 -8.29 27.34
CA GLY A 220 0.70 -8.99 27.21
C GLY A 220 -0.17 -8.59 26.01
N VAL A 221 0.34 -7.74 25.10
CA VAL A 221 -0.43 -7.26 23.94
C VAL A 221 -0.11 -8.08 22.70
N GLN A 222 -1.09 -8.80 22.16
CA GLN A 222 -0.97 -9.44 20.85
C GLN A 222 -1.12 -8.40 19.74
N VAL A 223 -0.01 -8.04 19.11
CA VAL A 223 0.03 -7.01 18.04
C VAL A 223 0.05 -7.65 16.65
N ARG A 224 -0.87 -7.20 15.80
CA ARG A 224 -0.85 -7.44 14.35
C ARG A 224 -0.84 -6.12 13.59
N GLN A 225 -0.26 -6.11 12.39
CA GLN A 225 -0.18 -4.94 11.53
C GLN A 225 -1.10 -5.09 10.30
N CYS A 226 -1.58 -3.96 9.77
CA CYS A 226 -2.18 -3.89 8.45
C CYS A 226 -1.59 -2.77 7.59
N TYR A 227 -1.58 -3.01 6.27
CA TYR A 227 -1.19 -2.06 5.25
C TYR A 227 -2.43 -1.43 4.62
N GLY A 228 -2.46 -0.10 4.56
CA GLY A 228 -3.53 0.66 3.94
C GLY A 228 -3.09 2.08 3.58
N THR A 229 -3.89 2.76 2.75
CA THR A 229 -3.65 4.16 2.35
C THR A 229 -4.95 4.96 2.42
N ALA A 230 -4.84 6.28 2.54
CA ALA A 230 -5.99 7.20 2.60
C ALA A 230 -6.97 7.08 1.42
N ASP A 231 -6.49 6.65 0.25
CA ASP A 231 -7.24 6.53 -1.00
C ASP A 231 -7.89 5.12 -1.13
N LEU A 232 -7.25 4.09 -0.56
CA LEU A 232 -7.63 2.68 -0.74
C LEU A 232 -8.33 2.05 0.47
N GLY A 233 -8.14 2.57 1.68
CA GLY A 233 -8.46 1.82 2.90
C GLY A 233 -7.46 0.70 3.15
N ILE A 234 -7.92 -0.39 3.76
CA ILE A 234 -7.07 -1.53 4.15
C ILE A 234 -6.89 -2.48 2.97
N VAL A 235 -5.64 -2.57 2.50
CA VAL A 235 -5.22 -3.34 1.32
C VAL A 235 -4.80 -4.76 1.71
N ALA A 236 -4.10 -4.92 2.85
CA ALA A 236 -3.65 -6.20 3.35
C ALA A 236 -3.46 -6.18 4.88
N TYR A 237 -3.53 -7.33 5.56
CA TYR A 237 -3.39 -7.44 7.02
C TYR A 237 -2.74 -8.75 7.47
N GLU A 238 -2.10 -8.75 8.64
CA GLU A 238 -1.45 -9.94 9.20
C GLU A 238 -2.46 -10.97 9.74
N GLY A 239 -2.32 -12.21 9.26
CA GLY A 239 -3.05 -13.38 9.74
C GLY A 239 -2.36 -14.06 10.92
N ASP A 240 -2.57 -15.36 11.11
CA ASP A 240 -1.69 -16.17 11.97
C ASP A 240 -0.42 -16.64 11.21
N GLY A 241 -0.43 -16.52 9.88
CA GLY A 241 0.66 -16.92 8.98
C GLY A 241 1.60 -15.76 8.60
N PRO A 242 2.72 -16.06 7.92
CA PRO A 242 3.75 -15.06 7.62
C PRO A 242 3.30 -14.02 6.57
N GLY A 243 3.58 -12.74 6.85
CA GLY A 243 3.23 -11.60 6.00
C GLY A 243 1.77 -11.18 6.09
N MET A 244 1.33 -10.37 5.13
CA MET A 244 0.00 -9.77 5.13
C MET A 244 -0.85 -10.37 4.01
N VAL A 245 -2.00 -10.95 4.36
CA VAL A 245 -3.02 -11.44 3.42
C VAL A 245 -3.69 -10.24 2.75
N VAL A 246 -3.80 -10.26 1.42
CA VAL A 246 -4.52 -9.25 0.63
C VAL A 246 -6.01 -9.32 0.96
N ASN A 247 -6.62 -8.16 1.17
CA ASN A 247 -8.01 -8.07 1.60
C ASN A 247 -8.99 -8.48 0.48
N GLU A 248 -10.17 -8.98 0.86
CA GLU A 248 -11.16 -9.42 -0.10
C GLU A 248 -11.80 -8.25 -0.85
N GLY A 249 -12.06 -8.44 -2.15
CA GLY A 249 -12.52 -7.36 -3.04
C GLY A 249 -11.39 -6.44 -3.56
N VAL A 250 -10.13 -6.74 -3.24
CA VAL A 250 -8.94 -6.05 -3.72
C VAL A 250 -8.17 -6.94 -4.69
N LEU A 251 -7.76 -6.39 -5.84
CA LEU A 251 -6.79 -7.00 -6.74
C LEU A 251 -5.45 -6.30 -6.55
N LEU A 252 -4.39 -7.05 -6.22
CA LEU A 252 -3.05 -6.50 -5.96
C LEU A 252 -2.01 -7.10 -6.90
N GLU A 253 -1.24 -6.22 -7.53
CA GLU A 253 -0.07 -6.53 -8.33
C GLU A 253 1.18 -5.95 -7.65
N ILE A 254 2.34 -6.60 -7.85
CA ILE A 254 3.64 -5.98 -7.61
C ILE A 254 4.26 -5.70 -8.98
N VAL A 255 4.57 -4.44 -9.27
CA VAL A 255 5.10 -4.01 -10.58
C VAL A 255 6.50 -3.43 -10.45
N ARG A 256 7.26 -3.36 -11.54
CA ARG A 256 8.55 -2.67 -11.54
C ARG A 256 8.34 -1.16 -11.30
N PRO A 257 8.99 -0.52 -10.31
CA PRO A 257 8.80 0.90 -9.99
C PRO A 257 8.97 1.81 -11.22
N GLY A 258 8.07 2.79 -11.37
CA GLY A 258 8.04 3.67 -12.53
C GLY A 258 7.50 3.01 -13.81
N THR A 259 6.92 1.81 -13.73
CA THR A 259 6.28 1.10 -14.86
C THR A 259 4.86 0.62 -14.49
N GLY A 260 4.23 -0.13 -15.41
CA GLY A 260 3.06 -0.99 -15.11
C GLY A 260 3.32 -2.46 -15.43
N GLU A 261 4.58 -2.90 -15.46
CA GLU A 261 4.98 -4.28 -15.74
C GLU A 261 5.02 -5.10 -14.45
N PRO A 262 4.21 -6.15 -14.29
CA PRO A 262 4.31 -7.06 -13.13
C PRO A 262 5.70 -7.68 -13.02
N VAL A 263 6.15 -7.92 -11.79
CA VAL A 263 7.35 -8.73 -11.51
C VAL A 263 6.95 -10.13 -11.02
N PRO A 264 7.81 -11.15 -11.18
CA PRO A 264 7.55 -12.48 -10.63
C PRO A 264 7.35 -12.47 -9.11
N ASP A 265 6.61 -13.45 -8.59
CA ASP A 265 6.43 -13.63 -7.16
C ASP A 265 7.79 -13.67 -6.42
N GLY A 266 7.86 -13.02 -5.25
CA GLY A 266 9.10 -12.88 -4.48
C GLY A 266 10.05 -11.77 -4.94
N GLU A 267 9.87 -11.19 -6.13
CA GLU A 267 10.58 -9.97 -6.53
C GLU A 267 10.01 -8.73 -5.81
N VAL A 268 10.89 -7.81 -5.43
CA VAL A 268 10.48 -6.55 -4.79
C VAL A 268 10.15 -5.50 -5.85
N GLY A 269 8.96 -4.92 -5.76
CA GLY A 269 8.47 -3.88 -6.66
C GLY A 269 7.43 -2.97 -6.01
N GLU A 270 6.88 -2.05 -6.79
CA GLU A 270 5.85 -1.09 -6.38
C GLU A 270 4.50 -1.79 -6.23
N VAL A 271 3.79 -1.50 -5.13
CA VAL A 271 2.45 -2.03 -4.87
C VAL A 271 1.43 -1.28 -5.72
N VAL A 272 0.75 -2.02 -6.61
CA VAL A 272 -0.33 -1.53 -7.47
C VAL A 272 -1.62 -2.22 -7.09
N VAL A 273 -2.66 -1.43 -6.84
CA VAL A 273 -3.92 -1.90 -6.26
C VAL A 273 -5.10 -1.51 -7.15
N THR A 274 -5.97 -2.46 -7.47
CA THR A 274 -7.29 -2.17 -8.04
C THR A 274 -8.36 -2.38 -6.97
N ARG A 275 -9.01 -1.28 -6.57
CA ARG A 275 -10.09 -1.26 -5.56
C ARG A 275 -11.44 -1.03 -6.22
N LEU A 276 -12.33 -2.00 -6.08
CA LEU A 276 -13.65 -2.02 -6.71
C LEU A 276 -14.73 -1.34 -5.85
N SER A 277 -14.47 -0.09 -5.43
CA SER A 277 -15.43 0.74 -4.69
C SER A 277 -16.51 1.28 -5.65
N PRO A 278 -17.80 1.29 -5.27
CA PRO A 278 -18.87 1.82 -6.10
C PRO A 278 -18.88 3.37 -6.15
N ASP A 279 -18.22 4.05 -5.22
CA ASP A 279 -18.15 5.51 -5.12
C ASP A 279 -16.84 6.11 -5.67
N TYR A 280 -15.74 5.37 -5.51
CA TYR A 280 -14.38 5.81 -5.85
C TYR A 280 -13.56 4.63 -6.39
N PRO A 281 -13.90 4.11 -7.58
CA PRO A 281 -13.15 3.03 -8.19
C PRO A 281 -11.75 3.52 -8.56
N LEU A 282 -10.74 2.80 -8.11
CA LEU A 282 -9.34 3.06 -8.45
C LEU A 282 -8.79 1.83 -9.16
N PHE A 283 -8.54 1.96 -10.47
CA PHE A 283 -7.94 0.92 -11.29
C PHE A 283 -6.42 1.10 -11.37
N ARG A 284 -5.67 0.02 -11.09
CA ARG A 284 -4.20 -0.03 -11.05
C ARG A 284 -3.56 1.19 -10.40
N PHE A 285 -3.96 1.46 -9.17
CA PHE A 285 -3.45 2.55 -8.37
C PHE A 285 -2.07 2.21 -7.78
N ALA A 286 -1.02 2.83 -8.31
CA ALA A 286 0.33 2.76 -7.78
C ALA A 286 0.48 3.63 -6.53
N THR A 287 0.73 2.99 -5.40
CA THR A 287 0.76 3.60 -4.05
C THR A 287 2.06 4.38 -3.76
N GLY A 288 3.11 4.11 -4.53
CA GLY A 288 4.47 4.56 -4.23
C GLY A 288 5.15 3.83 -3.06
N ASP A 289 4.61 2.70 -2.59
CA ASP A 289 5.24 1.81 -1.61
C ASP A 289 5.83 0.55 -2.29
N LEU A 290 6.85 -0.03 -1.68
CA LEU A 290 7.46 -1.29 -2.11
C LEU A 290 6.94 -2.48 -1.30
N SER A 291 6.73 -3.61 -1.97
CA SER A 291 6.53 -4.92 -1.36
C SER A 291 6.96 -6.05 -2.31
N ALA A 292 6.69 -7.30 -1.93
CA ALA A 292 6.83 -8.49 -2.77
C ALA A 292 5.71 -9.49 -2.44
N ILE A 293 5.24 -10.24 -3.43
CA ILE A 293 4.34 -11.38 -3.19
C ILE A 293 5.08 -12.46 -2.39
N LEU A 294 4.40 -13.04 -1.39
CA LEU A 294 4.80 -14.26 -0.72
C LEU A 294 4.08 -15.44 -1.35
N SER A 295 4.84 -16.31 -2.02
CA SER A 295 4.34 -17.55 -2.60
C SER A 295 3.94 -18.59 -1.55
N GLY A 296 3.10 -19.54 -1.97
CA GLY A 296 2.63 -20.65 -1.16
C GLY A 296 1.38 -20.33 -0.33
N PRO A 297 0.66 -21.36 0.16
CA PRO A 297 -0.50 -21.17 1.02
C PRO A 297 -0.13 -20.52 2.36
N SER A 298 -1.14 -20.07 3.08
CA SER A 298 -1.02 -19.63 4.48
C SER A 298 -1.52 -20.73 5.41
N ASP A 299 -0.82 -20.98 6.51
CA ASP A 299 -1.25 -21.95 7.53
C ASP A 299 -2.42 -21.43 8.40
N ASP A 300 -2.85 -20.18 8.21
CA ASP A 300 -3.97 -19.57 8.95
C ASP A 300 -5.36 -19.81 8.30
N GLY A 301 -5.41 -20.62 7.24
CA GLY A 301 -6.64 -20.96 6.52
C GLY A 301 -7.08 -19.91 5.49
N ARG A 302 -6.45 -18.74 5.43
CA ARG A 302 -6.74 -17.72 4.41
C ARG A 302 -6.09 -18.09 3.08
N THR A 303 -6.86 -17.99 2.00
CA THR A 303 -6.49 -18.49 0.67
C THR A 303 -6.14 -17.39 -0.33
N ASN A 304 -6.28 -16.12 0.05
CA ASN A 304 -5.91 -14.98 -0.80
C ASN A 304 -4.37 -14.82 -0.86
N ARG A 305 -3.88 -14.05 -1.84
CA ARG A 305 -2.45 -13.73 -2.00
C ARG A 305 -1.91 -13.08 -0.72
N ARG A 306 -0.61 -13.26 -0.47
CA ARG A 306 0.11 -12.58 0.63
C ARG A 306 1.18 -11.66 0.09
N ILE A 307 1.42 -10.55 0.77
CA ILE A 307 2.56 -9.65 0.56
C ILE A 307 3.50 -9.70 1.77
N ARG A 308 4.77 -9.32 1.58
CA ARG A 308 5.74 -9.21 2.70
C ARG A 308 5.44 -8.11 3.72
N GLY A 309 4.47 -7.24 3.43
CA GLY A 309 4.26 -5.98 4.15
C GLY A 309 5.05 -4.83 3.50
N TRP A 310 5.19 -3.71 4.20
CA TRP A 310 5.87 -2.52 3.68
C TRP A 310 7.39 -2.68 3.68
N LEU A 311 8.03 -2.51 2.52
CA LEU A 311 9.48 -2.64 2.32
C LEU A 311 10.19 -1.32 1.97
N GLY A 312 9.50 -0.18 2.09
CA GLY A 312 10.02 1.14 1.76
C GLY A 312 9.17 1.90 0.74
N ARG A 313 9.69 3.03 0.25
CA ARG A 313 9.06 3.85 -0.80
C ARG A 313 9.63 3.51 -2.18
N ALA A 314 8.76 3.50 -3.19
CA ALA A 314 9.09 3.30 -4.59
C ALA A 314 9.57 4.60 -5.28
N ASP A 315 9.24 5.78 -4.73
CA ASP A 315 9.86 7.04 -5.17
C ASP A 315 11.33 7.06 -4.75
N GLN A 316 12.19 6.91 -5.76
CA GLN A 316 13.64 6.89 -5.66
C GLN A 316 14.24 8.01 -6.53
N ALA A 317 13.47 9.07 -6.79
CA ALA A 317 13.96 10.20 -7.57
C ALA A 317 15.16 10.88 -6.88
N THR A 318 16.25 11.07 -7.64
CA THR A 318 17.45 11.77 -7.16
C THR A 318 17.83 12.91 -8.10
N LYS A 319 18.57 13.89 -7.59
CA LYS A 319 19.07 15.05 -8.33
C LYS A 319 20.57 14.88 -8.62
N VAL A 320 20.92 14.75 -9.90
CA VAL A 320 22.29 14.53 -10.41
C VAL A 320 22.67 15.70 -11.32
N LYS A 321 23.76 16.39 -11.02
CA LYS A 321 24.26 17.59 -11.74
C LYS A 321 23.17 18.63 -12.05
N GLY A 322 22.26 18.84 -11.10
CA GLY A 322 21.15 19.79 -11.23
C GLY A 322 19.86 19.20 -11.81
N MET A 323 19.91 18.08 -12.51
CA MET A 323 18.78 17.42 -13.17
C MET A 323 18.15 16.35 -12.27
N PHE A 324 16.83 16.16 -12.34
CA PHE A 324 16.18 15.02 -11.70
C PHE A 324 16.27 13.77 -12.57
N VAL A 325 16.62 12.64 -11.96
CA VAL A 325 16.52 11.29 -12.53
C VAL A 325 15.51 10.49 -11.72
N ARG A 326 14.55 9.87 -12.42
CA ARG A 326 13.40 9.16 -11.82
C ARG A 326 13.31 7.71 -12.29
N PRO A 327 12.62 6.83 -11.53
CA PRO A 327 12.42 5.42 -11.90
C PRO A 327 11.94 5.19 -13.34
N GLU A 328 11.02 6.03 -13.85
CA GLU A 328 10.45 5.88 -15.20
C GLU A 328 11.51 6.02 -16.30
N GLN A 329 12.48 6.91 -16.10
CA GLN A 329 13.60 7.12 -17.02
C GLN A 329 14.54 5.90 -17.01
N VAL A 330 14.86 5.36 -15.84
CA VAL A 330 15.71 4.16 -15.70
C VAL A 330 15.03 2.95 -16.34
N ALA A 331 13.72 2.78 -16.16
CA ALA A 331 12.96 1.73 -16.83
C ALA A 331 12.89 1.91 -18.37
N ALA A 332 12.84 3.15 -18.86
CA ALA A 332 12.91 3.43 -20.29
C ALA A 332 14.28 3.08 -20.91
N VAL A 333 15.36 3.14 -20.13
CA VAL A 333 16.69 2.62 -20.54
C VAL A 333 16.69 1.10 -20.55
N ALA A 334 16.19 0.44 -19.51
CA ALA A 334 16.14 -1.02 -19.46
C ALA A 334 15.39 -1.62 -20.66
N ARG A 335 14.26 -1.02 -21.05
CA ARG A 335 13.47 -1.47 -22.21
C ARG A 335 14.11 -1.22 -23.59
N SER A 336 15.14 -0.38 -23.71
CA SER A 336 15.70 -0.05 -25.04
C SER A 336 16.63 -1.13 -25.60
N VAL A 337 17.01 -2.12 -24.81
CA VAL A 337 17.86 -3.24 -25.24
C VAL A 337 17.21 -4.56 -24.83
N ALA A 338 16.92 -5.40 -25.83
CA ALA A 338 16.29 -6.70 -25.58
C ALA A 338 17.23 -7.63 -24.82
N GLY A 339 16.71 -8.30 -23.79
CA GLY A 339 17.48 -9.19 -22.91
C GLY A 339 18.05 -8.53 -21.65
N THR A 340 17.85 -7.21 -21.44
CA THR A 340 18.22 -6.54 -20.19
C THR A 340 17.33 -6.99 -19.04
N GLY A 341 17.96 -7.51 -17.98
CA GLY A 341 17.32 -7.94 -16.74
C GLY A 341 17.12 -6.79 -15.76
N LYS A 342 17.48 -6.99 -14.49
CA LYS A 342 17.43 -5.89 -13.50
C LYS A 342 18.43 -4.80 -13.87
N VAL A 343 18.08 -3.57 -13.56
CA VAL A 343 18.97 -2.41 -13.66
C VAL A 343 18.98 -1.63 -12.35
N ARG A 344 20.12 -1.04 -12.02
CA ARG A 344 20.29 -0.12 -10.91
C ARG A 344 21.12 1.08 -11.35
N LEU A 345 20.55 2.26 -11.25
CA LEU A 345 21.30 3.50 -11.37
C LEU A 345 21.92 3.85 -10.01
N VAL A 346 23.24 3.77 -9.91
CA VAL A 346 23.97 4.18 -8.72
C VAL A 346 24.55 5.58 -8.94
N VAL A 347 24.24 6.50 -8.03
CA VAL A 347 24.79 7.86 -8.03
C VAL A 347 25.82 7.95 -6.91
N LYS A 348 27.05 8.34 -7.25
CA LYS A 348 28.20 8.44 -6.34
C LYS A 348 28.80 9.82 -6.41
N ARG A 349 29.61 10.18 -5.41
CA ARG A 349 30.44 11.38 -5.42
C ARG A 349 31.88 10.99 -5.68
N GLU A 350 32.48 11.56 -6.71
CA GLU A 350 33.89 11.34 -7.06
C GLU A 350 34.60 12.71 -7.10
N GLY A 351 35.28 13.04 -6.01
CA GLY A 351 35.73 14.40 -5.72
C GLY A 351 34.56 15.36 -5.58
N GLU A 352 34.60 16.49 -6.29
CA GLU A 352 33.54 17.51 -6.28
C GLU A 352 32.48 17.33 -7.37
N GLN A 353 32.35 16.13 -7.94
CA GLN A 353 31.36 15.85 -8.99
C GLN A 353 30.51 14.61 -8.71
N ASP A 354 29.23 14.69 -9.07
CA ASP A 354 28.38 13.50 -9.19
C ASP A 354 28.90 12.58 -10.31
N ARG A 355 28.93 11.29 -10.04
CA ARG A 355 29.14 10.22 -11.02
C ARG A 355 27.92 9.31 -11.04
N MET A 356 27.38 9.11 -12.22
CA MET A 356 26.21 8.27 -12.46
C MET A 356 26.65 6.97 -13.12
N GLU A 357 26.34 5.83 -12.53
CA GLU A 357 26.62 4.51 -13.09
C GLU A 357 25.32 3.71 -13.25
N LEU A 358 25.05 3.18 -14.44
CA LEU A 358 23.97 2.23 -14.66
C LEU A 358 24.54 0.82 -14.62
N TRP A 359 24.23 0.08 -13.57
CA TRP A 359 24.54 -1.35 -13.50
C TRP A 359 23.36 -2.10 -14.12
N ALA A 360 23.61 -2.92 -15.14
CA ALA A 360 22.56 -3.59 -15.91
C ALA A 360 22.88 -5.08 -16.07
N GLU A 361 21.92 -5.92 -15.69
CA GLU A 361 22.00 -7.36 -15.92
C GLU A 361 21.85 -7.66 -17.42
N HIS A 362 22.87 -8.24 -18.03
CA HIS A 362 22.81 -8.63 -19.44
C HIS A 362 23.83 -9.74 -19.74
N ALA A 363 23.49 -10.65 -20.65
CA ALA A 363 24.39 -11.75 -21.04
C ALA A 363 25.58 -11.29 -21.91
N ALA A 364 25.41 -10.22 -22.69
CA ALA A 364 26.42 -9.68 -23.60
C ALA A 364 26.93 -8.29 -23.15
N ALA A 365 28.24 -8.13 -23.00
CA ALA A 365 28.88 -6.86 -22.64
C ALA A 365 28.60 -5.71 -23.65
N ALA A 366 28.37 -6.05 -24.92
CA ALA A 366 28.06 -5.10 -26.00
C ALA A 366 26.75 -4.31 -25.79
N ALA A 367 25.90 -4.68 -24.82
CA ALA A 367 24.73 -3.89 -24.44
C ALA A 367 25.09 -2.56 -23.73
N ALA A 368 26.33 -2.40 -23.26
CA ALA A 368 26.75 -1.19 -22.54
C ALA A 368 26.54 0.10 -23.34
N ASP A 369 26.95 0.11 -24.61
CA ASP A 369 26.89 1.29 -25.49
C ASP A 369 25.44 1.73 -25.82
N PRO A 370 24.53 0.85 -26.30
CA PRO A 370 23.14 1.25 -26.56
C PRO A 370 22.37 1.64 -25.29
N LEU A 371 22.60 0.97 -24.15
CA LEU A 371 22.05 1.41 -22.86
C LEU A 371 22.60 2.79 -22.46
N GLY A 372 23.88 3.05 -22.67
CA GLY A 372 24.52 4.33 -22.34
C GLY A 372 24.03 5.47 -23.21
N ALA A 373 23.82 5.21 -24.50
CA ALA A 373 23.19 6.14 -25.42
C ALA A 373 21.76 6.50 -24.98
N LYS A 374 20.93 5.49 -24.63
CA LYS A 374 19.57 5.74 -24.15
C LYS A 374 19.54 6.46 -22.81
N LEU A 375 20.43 6.11 -21.89
CA LEU A 375 20.59 6.79 -20.59
C LEU A 375 20.84 8.29 -20.78
N ALA A 376 21.79 8.65 -21.65
CA ALA A 376 22.07 10.04 -21.98
C ALA A 376 20.89 10.74 -22.68
N GLU A 377 20.16 10.04 -23.56
CA GLU A 377 18.98 10.56 -24.24
C GLU A 377 17.85 10.91 -23.26
N VAL A 378 17.50 10.03 -22.32
CA VAL A 378 16.32 10.20 -21.45
C VAL A 378 16.61 11.00 -20.17
N THR A 379 17.83 10.97 -19.64
CA THR A 379 18.22 11.72 -18.44
C THR A 379 18.86 13.08 -18.75
N LYS A 380 19.32 13.28 -20.00
CA LYS A 380 20.20 14.39 -20.41
C LYS A 380 21.54 14.44 -19.67
N LEU A 381 21.95 13.33 -19.04
CA LEU A 381 23.19 13.18 -18.29
C LEU A 381 24.04 12.03 -18.84
N LYS A 382 25.35 12.22 -18.94
CA LYS A 382 26.28 11.12 -19.22
C LYS A 382 26.45 10.25 -17.98
N GLY A 383 26.42 8.94 -18.14
CA GLY A 383 26.71 7.96 -17.10
C GLY A 383 27.53 6.78 -17.64
N VAL A 384 28.20 6.05 -16.76
CA VAL A 384 28.97 4.84 -17.09
C VAL A 384 28.04 3.63 -17.01
N VAL A 385 27.94 2.82 -18.07
CA VAL A 385 27.19 1.55 -18.00
C VAL A 385 28.12 0.42 -17.62
N ARG A 386 27.74 -0.36 -16.61
CA ARG A 386 28.40 -1.61 -16.20
C ARG A 386 27.45 -2.76 -16.50
N ILE A 387 27.84 -3.66 -17.40
CA ILE A 387 27.13 -4.93 -17.56
C ILE A 387 27.55 -5.88 -16.44
N VAL A 388 26.55 -6.48 -15.79
CA VAL A 388 26.73 -7.51 -14.76
C VAL A 388 25.99 -8.79 -15.17
N PRO A 389 26.37 -9.98 -14.67
CA PRO A 389 25.67 -11.22 -15.00
C PRO A 389 24.21 -11.19 -14.50
N PRO A 390 23.25 -11.80 -15.22
CA PRO A 390 21.87 -11.92 -14.75
C PRO A 390 21.75 -12.54 -13.35
N GLY A 391 20.85 -11.99 -12.53
CA GLY A 391 20.59 -12.43 -11.16
C GLY A 391 21.61 -11.99 -10.10
N THR A 392 22.48 -11.04 -10.40
CA THR A 392 23.50 -10.53 -9.47
C THR A 392 23.14 -9.21 -8.78
N LEU A 393 22.14 -8.47 -9.27
CA LEU A 393 21.69 -7.25 -8.61
C LEU A 393 20.74 -7.57 -7.43
N PRO A 394 20.86 -6.86 -6.28
CA PRO A 394 20.03 -7.11 -5.12
C PRO A 394 18.53 -6.95 -5.40
N ASN A 395 17.73 -7.87 -4.84
CA ASN A 395 16.27 -7.85 -4.90
C ASN A 395 15.69 -7.02 -3.74
N ASP A 396 16.03 -5.73 -3.68
CA ASP A 396 15.65 -4.76 -2.64
C ASP A 396 14.68 -3.66 -3.15
N GLY A 397 14.21 -3.77 -4.40
CA GLY A 397 13.34 -2.80 -5.06
C GLY A 397 14.04 -1.52 -5.55
N LYS A 398 15.34 -1.35 -5.32
CA LYS A 398 16.10 -0.14 -5.71
C LYS A 398 16.51 -0.19 -7.18
N VAL A 399 15.80 0.61 -7.99
CA VAL A 399 16.18 0.97 -9.36
C VAL A 399 17.09 2.20 -9.41
N ILE A 400 17.04 3.06 -8.37
CA ILE A 400 17.99 4.15 -8.15
C ILE A 400 18.54 4.04 -6.73
N ALA A 401 19.87 4.13 -6.58
CA ALA A 401 20.58 4.19 -5.32
C ALA A 401 21.45 5.46 -5.29
N ASP A 402 21.16 6.37 -4.35
CA ASP A 402 22.00 7.53 -4.08
C ASP A 402 23.00 7.16 -2.96
N GLU A 403 24.28 7.13 -3.31
CA GLU A 403 25.43 6.71 -2.47
C GLU A 403 26.46 7.86 -2.35
N ARG A 404 25.98 9.12 -2.33
CA ARG A 404 26.79 10.36 -2.28
C ARG A 404 27.11 10.87 -0.89
#